data_AF-A0A8W8NPE6-F1
#
_entry.id   AF-A0A8W8NPE6-F1
#
_cell.length_a   1.000
_cell.length_b   1.000
_cell.length_c   1.000
_cell.angle_alpha   90.00
_cell.angle_beta   90.00
_cell.angle_gamma   90.00
#
_symmetry.space_group_name_H-M   'P 1'
#
loop_
_entity.id
_entity.type
_entity.pdbx_description
1 polymer ?
#
loop_
_entity_poly.entity_id
_entity_poly.type
_entity_poly.pdbx_seq_one_letter_code
_entity_poly.pdbx_strand_id
1 'polypeptide(L)'
;METLEDEIPNVDFSEAENIRPYQFEPLANTSETPRSATPDNDSSDVEDFQDRQVNTNWCECGICISMATQQECICCQEIAGISAEVEAGCHQCITESLIFTDNFLRSK
;
A
#
# COMPACT_ATOMS: atom_id res chain seq x y z
N MET A 1 -35.80 33.29 -31.08
CA MET A 1 -34.72 32.29 -30.97
C MET A 1 -34.32 32.32 -29.51
N GLU A 2 -34.93 31.44 -28.73
CA GLU A 2 -34.83 31.37 -27.27
C GLU A 2 -33.52 30.65 -26.94
N THR A 3 -32.63 31.29 -26.17
CA THR A 3 -31.37 30.71 -25.75
C THR A 3 -31.63 29.86 -24.51
N LEU A 4 -31.62 28.53 -24.65
CA LEU A 4 -31.46 27.60 -23.53
C LEU A 4 -30.05 27.77 -22.98
N GLU A 5 -29.90 28.68 -22.02
CA GLU A 5 -28.76 28.69 -21.12
C GLU A 5 -29.09 27.67 -20.04
N ASP A 6 -28.73 26.41 -20.29
CA ASP A 6 -28.86 25.33 -19.31
C ASP A 6 -28.07 25.73 -18.05
N GLU A 7 -28.80 26.00 -16.96
CA GLU A 7 -28.24 26.31 -15.66
C GLU A 7 -27.38 25.14 -15.18
N ILE A 8 -26.05 25.32 -15.16
CA ILE A 8 -25.16 24.34 -14.53
C ILE A 8 -25.51 24.35 -13.03
N PRO A 9 -26.05 23.24 -12.47
CA PRO A 9 -26.38 23.20 -11.05
C PRO A 9 -25.11 23.42 -10.24
N ASN A 10 -25.19 24.30 -9.24
CA ASN A 10 -24.13 24.52 -8.28
C ASN A 10 -24.02 23.25 -7.41
N VAL A 11 -23.10 22.35 -7.79
CA VAL A 11 -22.80 21.12 -7.04
C VAL A 11 -21.80 21.47 -5.96
N ASP A 12 -22.18 21.25 -4.70
CA ASP A 12 -21.27 21.37 -3.57
C ASP A 12 -20.27 20.21 -3.59
N PHE A 13 -19.00 20.54 -3.88
CA PHE A 13 -17.91 19.57 -3.93
C PHE A 13 -17.21 19.38 -2.57
N SER A 14 -17.75 19.93 -1.47
CA SER A 14 -17.18 19.78 -0.13
C SER A 14 -16.95 18.31 0.28
N GLU A 15 -17.78 17.38 -0.20
CA GLU A 15 -17.61 15.94 0.04
C GLU A 15 -16.50 15.29 -0.79
N ALA A 16 -16.12 15.89 -1.93
CA ALA A 16 -15.05 15.38 -2.79
C ALA A 16 -13.66 15.61 -2.17
N GLU A 17 -13.53 16.55 -1.23
CA GLU A 17 -12.28 16.82 -0.51
C GLU A 17 -11.87 15.67 0.44
N ASN A 18 -12.78 14.75 0.77
CA ASN A 18 -12.51 13.65 1.68
C ASN A 18 -12.35 12.29 0.98
N ILE A 19 -12.23 12.28 -0.35
CA ILE A 19 -11.96 11.06 -1.11
C ILE A 19 -10.49 10.67 -0.92
N ARG A 20 -10.26 9.52 -0.28
CA ARG A 20 -8.90 8.96 -0.14
C ARG A 20 -8.54 8.10 -1.34
N PRO A 21 -7.24 8.00 -1.69
CA PRO A 21 -6.77 6.99 -2.64
C PRO A 21 -7.33 5.62 -2.27
N TYR A 22 -7.82 4.88 -3.27
CA TYR A 22 -8.29 3.50 -3.16
C TYR A 22 -9.59 3.28 -2.35
N GLN A 23 -10.28 4.34 -1.89
CA GLN A 23 -11.52 4.22 -1.09
C GLN A 23 -12.67 3.50 -1.81
N PHE A 24 -12.65 3.48 -3.14
CA PHE A 24 -13.70 2.87 -3.97
C PHE A 24 -13.19 1.66 -4.75
N GLU A 25 -12.01 1.14 -4.41
CA GLU A 25 -11.56 -0.10 -5.02
C GLU A 25 -12.35 -1.30 -4.46
N PRO A 26 -12.67 -2.29 -5.32
CA PRO A 26 -13.39 -3.46 -4.89
C PRO A 26 -12.55 -4.23 -3.86
N LEU A 27 -13.18 -4.62 -2.75
CA LEU A 27 -12.57 -5.52 -1.79
C LEU A 27 -12.28 -6.85 -2.51
N ALA A 28 -11.05 -7.33 -2.40
CA ALA A 28 -10.72 -8.66 -2.88
C ALA A 28 -11.67 -9.67 -2.21
N ASN A 29 -12.34 -10.47 -3.03
CA ASN A 29 -13.31 -11.45 -2.55
C ASN A 29 -12.54 -12.55 -1.80
N THR A 30 -12.35 -12.39 -0.48
CA THR A 30 -11.72 -13.40 0.38
C THR A 30 -12.73 -14.53 0.63
N SER A 31 -13.10 -15.25 -0.42
CA SER A 31 -13.88 -16.49 -0.31
C SER A 31 -13.02 -17.71 0.03
N GLU A 32 -11.89 -17.51 0.71
CA GLU A 32 -11.09 -18.57 1.30
C GLU A 32 -10.99 -18.32 2.81
N THR A 33 -11.93 -18.91 3.55
CA THR A 33 -12.00 -19.05 5.02
C THR A 33 -12.09 -17.79 5.90
N PRO A 34 -13.14 -17.64 6.74
CA PRO A 34 -13.19 -16.58 7.74
C PRO A 34 -12.18 -16.90 8.85
N ARG A 35 -11.10 -16.13 8.95
CA ARG A 35 -10.48 -15.93 10.27
C ARG A 35 -11.45 -15.05 11.05
N SER A 36 -12.26 -15.71 11.87
CA SER A 36 -13.13 -15.08 12.85
C SER A 36 -12.40 -13.92 13.51
N ALA A 37 -12.92 -12.72 13.33
CA ALA A 37 -12.57 -11.59 14.16
C ALA A 37 -13.09 -11.90 15.58
N THR A 38 -12.24 -12.53 16.40
CA THR A 38 -12.39 -12.48 17.85
C THR A 38 -11.76 -11.17 18.32
N PRO A 39 -12.50 -10.30 19.03
CA PRO A 39 -11.90 -9.20 19.76
C PRO A 39 -11.40 -9.77 21.09
N ASP A 40 -10.36 -10.61 21.05
CA ASP A 40 -9.69 -11.06 22.25
C ASP A 40 -8.44 -10.21 22.46
N ASN A 41 -8.60 -9.32 23.43
CA ASN A 41 -7.56 -8.69 24.21
C ASN A 41 -6.54 -9.76 24.69
N ASP A 42 -5.46 -9.92 23.95
CA ASP A 42 -4.22 -10.50 24.45
C ASP A 42 -3.11 -9.45 24.36
N SER A 43 -2.82 -8.89 25.53
CA SER A 43 -1.71 -7.99 25.75
C SER A 43 -0.46 -8.85 25.84
N SER A 44 0.34 -8.91 24.77
CA SER A 44 1.82 -9.06 24.76
C SER A 44 2.32 -9.40 23.35
N ASP A 45 2.32 -8.42 22.44
CA ASP A 45 3.35 -8.36 21.39
C ASP A 45 3.51 -6.90 20.94
N VAL A 46 4.04 -6.09 21.86
CA VAL A 46 4.70 -4.84 21.48
C VAL A 46 6.05 -5.24 20.87
N GLU A 47 5.99 -5.82 19.67
CA GLU A 47 7.15 -6.07 18.81
C GLU A 47 7.68 -4.71 18.35
N ASP A 48 8.43 -4.04 19.21
CA ASP A 48 9.38 -2.94 18.96
C ASP A 48 9.14 -2.08 17.70
N PHE A 49 7.90 -1.64 17.57
CA PHE A 49 7.39 -1.05 16.33
C PHE A 49 7.85 0.41 16.17
N GLN A 50 8.24 1.07 17.27
CA GLN A 50 8.82 2.41 17.25
C GLN A 50 10.20 2.43 16.61
N ASP A 51 10.96 1.34 16.70
CA ASP A 51 12.35 1.29 16.24
C ASP A 51 12.48 1.40 14.71
N ARG A 52 11.47 0.96 13.96
CA ARG A 52 11.50 0.96 12.49
C ARG A 52 11.54 2.36 11.86
N GLN A 53 11.07 3.39 12.57
CA GLN A 53 11.14 4.77 12.12
C GLN A 53 12.54 5.39 12.32
N VAL A 54 13.34 4.83 13.23
CA VAL A 54 14.63 5.38 13.63
C VAL A 54 15.80 4.63 12.98
N ASN A 55 15.59 3.36 12.62
CA ASN A 55 16.61 2.52 11.98
C ASN A 55 16.03 1.66 10.84
N THR A 56 16.91 1.01 10.09
CA THR A 56 16.57 0.12 8.96
C THR A 56 16.93 -1.34 9.23
N ASN A 57 17.06 -1.75 10.50
CA ASN A 57 17.44 -3.13 10.86
C ASN A 57 16.38 -4.17 10.43
N TRP A 58 15.15 -3.73 10.20
CA TRP A 58 14.05 -4.53 9.66
C TRP A 58 14.19 -4.82 8.14
N CYS A 59 15.11 -4.14 7.45
CA CYS A 59 15.30 -4.31 6.02
C CYS A 59 16.24 -5.48 5.70
N GLU A 60 15.74 -6.47 4.97
CA GLU A 60 16.56 -7.60 4.50
C GLU A 60 17.07 -7.42 3.05
N CYS A 61 16.44 -6.55 2.26
CA CYS A 61 16.88 -6.28 0.89
C CYS A 61 18.04 -5.29 0.79
N GLY A 62 18.36 -4.58 1.88
CA GLY A 62 19.47 -3.62 1.97
C GLY A 62 19.24 -2.26 1.28
N ILE A 63 18.04 -1.99 0.77
CA ILE A 63 17.72 -0.76 -0.01
C ILE A 63 16.71 0.16 0.70
N CYS A 64 15.92 -0.37 1.64
CA CYS A 64 14.87 0.42 2.29
C CYS A 64 15.44 1.57 3.14
N ILE A 65 14.62 2.62 3.29
CA ILE A 65 14.88 3.77 4.15
C ILE A 65 13.76 3.90 5.19
N SER A 66 14.06 4.53 6.32
CA SER A 66 13.05 4.91 7.32
C SER A 66 12.11 5.98 6.76
N MET A 67 10.81 5.77 6.91
CA MET A 67 9.76 6.66 6.42
C MET A 67 9.09 7.45 7.56
N ALA A 68 8.26 8.43 7.21
CA ALA A 68 7.60 9.31 8.18
C ALA A 68 6.64 8.54 9.10
N THR A 69 5.95 7.53 8.57
CA THR A 69 5.08 6.66 9.36
C THR A 69 5.63 5.24 9.41
N GLN A 70 5.33 4.56 10.52
CA GLN A 70 5.75 3.19 10.71
C GLN A 70 5.12 2.23 9.69
N GLN A 71 3.89 2.52 9.24
CA GLN A 71 3.18 1.73 8.23
C GLN A 71 3.90 1.73 6.87
N GLU A 72 4.71 2.76 6.60
CA GLU A 72 5.52 2.88 5.39
C GLU A 72 6.90 2.21 5.53
N CYS A 73 7.30 1.80 6.73
CA CYS A 73 8.58 1.14 7.01
C CYS A 73 8.47 -0.38 6.82
N ILE A 74 8.27 -0.79 5.56
CA ILE A 74 8.08 -2.20 5.15
C ILE A 74 9.07 -2.61 4.04
N CYS A 75 9.66 -3.80 4.18
CA CYS A 75 10.62 -4.34 3.21
C CYS A 75 9.90 -5.13 2.11
N CYS A 76 10.45 -5.14 0.89
CA CYS A 76 9.92 -5.96 -0.19
C CYS A 76 9.94 -7.47 0.13
N GLN A 77 10.80 -7.91 1.06
CA GLN A 77 10.87 -9.30 1.52
C GLN A 77 9.76 -9.65 2.53
N GLU A 78 9.14 -8.67 3.19
CA GLU A 78 8.06 -8.91 4.15
C GLU A 78 6.71 -9.19 3.45
N ILE A 79 6.60 -8.86 2.16
CA ILE A 79 5.37 -9.01 1.38
C ILE A 79 5.48 -10.32 0.58
N ALA A 80 4.77 -11.36 1.01
CA ALA A 80 4.87 -12.72 0.45
C ALA A 80 4.78 -12.81 -1.09
N GLY A 81 3.90 -12.02 -1.71
CA GLY A 81 3.77 -12.02 -3.18
C GLY A 81 4.98 -11.39 -3.88
N ILE A 82 5.63 -10.42 -3.23
CA ILE A 82 6.81 -9.74 -3.76
C ILE A 82 8.06 -10.58 -3.49
N SER A 83 8.21 -11.15 -2.30
CA SER A 83 9.36 -12.01 -1.97
C SER A 83 9.43 -13.22 -2.90
N ALA A 84 8.29 -13.86 -3.21
CA ALA A 84 8.22 -14.96 -4.16
C ALA A 84 8.70 -14.55 -5.57
N GLU A 85 8.36 -13.35 -6.04
CA GLU A 85 8.83 -12.82 -7.34
C GLU A 85 10.33 -12.53 -7.31
N VAL A 86 10.83 -11.96 -6.20
CA VAL A 86 12.25 -11.68 -5.99
C VAL A 86 13.07 -12.97 -6.00
N GLU A 87 12.59 -14.01 -5.31
CA GLU A 87 13.20 -15.35 -5.31
C GLU A 87 13.15 -16.00 -6.70
N ALA A 88 12.02 -15.92 -7.41
CA ALA A 88 11.88 -16.44 -8.76
C ALA A 88 12.85 -15.78 -9.75
N GLY A 89 13.07 -14.47 -9.61
CA GLY A 89 14.05 -13.71 -10.39
C GLY A 89 15.50 -13.86 -9.93
N CYS A 90 15.77 -14.55 -8.83
CA CYS A 90 17.10 -14.64 -8.19
C CYS A 90 17.71 -13.26 -7.86
N HIS A 91 16.87 -12.33 -7.39
CA HIS A 91 17.27 -10.97 -7.03
C HIS A 91 17.33 -10.80 -5.50
N GLN A 92 17.99 -9.74 -5.02
CA GLN A 92 17.97 -9.39 -3.58
C GLN A 92 16.84 -8.40 -3.25
N CYS A 93 16.43 -7.59 -4.24
CA CYS A 93 15.40 -6.57 -4.11
C CYS A 93 14.48 -6.55 -5.33
N ILE A 94 13.20 -6.19 -5.13
CA ILE A 94 12.22 -6.09 -6.21
C ILE A 94 12.59 -5.04 -7.27
N THR A 95 13.39 -4.03 -6.90
CA THR A 95 13.85 -2.99 -7.83
C THR A 95 14.78 -3.53 -8.93
N GLU A 96 15.38 -4.70 -8.73
CA GLU A 96 16.21 -5.39 -9.72
C GLU A 96 15.37 -6.19 -10.73
N SER A 97 14.10 -6.45 -10.42
CA SER A 97 13.20 -7.14 -11.34
C SER A 97 12.94 -6.30 -12.59
N LEU A 98 13.03 -6.95 -13.74
CA LEU A 98 12.69 -6.34 -15.03
C LEU A 98 11.20 -5.98 -15.09
N ILE A 99 10.32 -6.79 -14.48
CA ILE A 99 8.89 -6.52 -14.41
C ILE A 99 8.65 -5.21 -13.65
N PHE A 100 9.33 -5.04 -12.52
CA PHE A 100 9.23 -3.82 -11.74
C PHE A 100 9.76 -2.61 -12.52
N THR A 101 10.95 -2.74 -13.12
CA THR A 101 11.58 -1.64 -13.85
C THR A 101 10.76 -1.20 -15.05
N ASP A 102 10.26 -2.15 -15.85
CA ASP A 102 9.56 -1.85 -17.10
C ASP A 102 8.14 -1.33 -16.88
N ASN A 103 7.43 -1.80 -15.84
CA ASN A 103 6.07 -1.35 -15.57
C ASN A 103 6.01 -0.09 -14.69
N PHE A 104 6.94 0.07 -13.73
CA PHE A 104 6.82 1.12 -12.71
C PHE A 104 7.87 2.23 -12.85
N LEU A 105 9.11 1.94 -13.26
CA LEU A 105 10.16 2.96 -13.35
C LEU A 105 10.31 3.58 -14.75
N ARG A 106 9.87 2.88 -15.80
CA ARG A 106 9.96 3.36 -17.20
C ARG A 106 8.69 4.02 -17.72
N SER A 107 7.60 4.03 -16.95
CA SER A 107 6.37 4.71 -17.34
C SER A 107 6.57 6.23 -17.24
N LYS A 108 6.77 6.88 -18.40
CA LYS A 108 6.89 8.34 -18.57
C LYS A 108 5.76 8.86 -19.43
#